data_AF-A0ABD6ESV1-F1
#
_entry.id   AF-A0ABD6ESV1-F1
#
_cell.length_a   1.000
_cell.length_b   1.000
_cell.length_c   1.000
_cell.angle_alpha   90.00
_cell.angle_beta   90.00
_cell.angle_gamma   90.00
#
_symmetry.space_group_name_H-M   'P 1'
#
loop_
_entity.id
_entity.type
_entity.pdbx_description
1 polymer ?
#
loop_
_entity_poly.entity_id
_entity_poly.type
_entity_poly.pdbx_seq_one_letter_code
_entity_poly.pdbx_strand_id
1 'polypeptide(L)'
;MDKNGSEQFSVDNLLSLISLVIPEVPHYSILAISIPHIEWLFRTLAAQQDYPLFLRMMNHFFKDNYDKVGWTQSGNWDKDIYRYLMLPYAVRFNVGKAQKDGYKLWKELLIDCKDTKTGVGACAKIPPDVRLAVYMSAVLFGDDDDRQKLRELAQQQAENEVYFPMEYRAMFQALALSNRTKDIDELIPLIIKTTEKPEVFKQVGSSLLMYFAQNPVAGDLLGAYLKKNPQTIRDPKYFSVYVSAMTQNWWSKADIEKFTALRDSLRLNDEHQRIMEDELKKLKSRLPLREKYYPQIVRFLYNQYVTIGEVPWSVQIETDKMKLEPLEYNTIIHPYFPSHIKYPWHKNMTFEGESNMRFKIQRAQGEVNQITVNAHRMIITADDIVIYDKNGNNHKVIGLEKVYDDGKWHSKLTIFHIPLSFLGTEAS
;
A
#
# COMPACT_ATOMS: atom_id res chain seq x y z
N MET A 1 -21.45 22.81 17.23
CA MET A 1 -20.56 22.33 18.32
C MET A 1 -21.43 22.19 19.53
N ASP A 2 -21.84 20.96 19.85
CA ASP A 2 -22.71 20.73 21.00
C ASP A 2 -22.13 19.63 21.88
N LYS A 3 -22.20 19.89 23.19
CA LYS A 3 -21.72 19.01 24.26
C LYS A 3 -22.93 18.20 24.70
N ASN A 4 -23.03 16.95 24.22
CA ASN A 4 -23.93 15.84 24.63
C ASN A 4 -24.75 15.19 23.48
N GLY A 5 -24.09 14.84 22.37
CA GLY A 5 -24.62 13.93 21.36
C GLY A 5 -23.55 12.94 20.92
N SER A 6 -23.68 11.68 21.32
CA SER A 6 -22.72 10.61 21.05
C SER A 6 -22.65 10.26 19.56
N GLU A 7 -21.64 10.83 18.90
CA GLU A 7 -20.98 10.46 17.63
C GLU A 7 -21.90 10.06 16.46
N GLN A 8 -22.48 11.07 15.78
CA GLN A 8 -23.22 10.91 14.51
C GLN A 8 -22.36 10.44 13.32
N PHE A 9 -21.04 10.34 13.43
CA PHE A 9 -20.15 9.88 12.35
C PHE A 9 -19.01 8.98 12.89
N SER A 10 -19.18 7.66 12.79
CA SER A 10 -18.13 6.67 13.02
C SER A 10 -17.43 6.29 11.70
N VAL A 11 -16.20 5.77 11.78
CA VAL A 11 -15.50 5.20 10.60
C VAL A 11 -16.30 4.04 10.02
N ASP A 12 -16.95 3.24 10.86
CA ASP A 12 -17.84 2.16 10.41
C ASP A 12 -19.03 2.66 9.58
N ASN A 13 -19.66 3.78 9.98
CA ASN A 13 -20.75 4.38 9.21
C ASN A 13 -20.25 4.91 7.86
N LEU A 14 -19.09 5.56 7.83
CA LEU A 14 -18.46 6.02 6.60
C LEU A 14 -18.15 4.85 5.66
N LEU A 15 -17.52 3.80 6.18
CA LEU A 15 -17.16 2.60 5.42
C LEU A 15 -18.39 1.88 4.88
N SER A 16 -19.43 1.74 5.70
CA SER A 16 -20.70 1.14 5.29
C SER A 16 -21.38 1.95 4.19
N LEU A 17 -21.41 3.29 4.32
CA LEU A 17 -21.98 4.17 3.31
C LEU A 17 -21.21 4.09 1.98
N ILE A 18 -19.89 4.19 2.02
CA ILE A 18 -19.04 4.11 0.82
C ILE A 18 -19.20 2.74 0.15
N SER A 19 -19.23 1.66 0.93
CA SER A 19 -19.41 0.30 0.42
C SER A 19 -20.77 0.04 -0.20
N LEU A 20 -21.81 0.75 0.24
CA LEU A 20 -23.15 0.66 -0.35
C LEU A 20 -23.27 1.51 -1.62
N VAL A 21 -22.71 2.72 -1.60
CA VAL A 21 -22.99 3.74 -2.63
C VAL A 21 -22.09 3.60 -3.86
N ILE A 22 -20.78 3.35 -3.68
CA ILE A 22 -19.86 3.31 -4.85
C ILE A 22 -20.22 2.20 -5.84
N PRO A 23 -20.50 0.94 -5.43
CA PRO A 23 -20.83 -0.12 -6.39
C PRO A 23 -22.10 0.20 -7.18
N GLU A 24 -23.10 0.77 -6.52
CA GLU A 24 -24.45 0.93 -7.07
C GLU A 24 -24.64 2.23 -7.89
N VAL A 25 -23.83 3.26 -7.62
CA VAL A 25 -24.01 4.60 -8.21
C VAL A 25 -22.78 5.02 -9.03
N PRO A 26 -22.71 4.66 -10.33
CA PRO A 26 -21.61 5.02 -11.22
C PRO A 26 -21.68 6.49 -11.68
N HIS A 27 -21.54 7.40 -10.72
CA HIS A 27 -21.61 8.84 -10.95
C HIS A 27 -20.31 9.52 -10.52
N TYR A 28 -19.82 10.47 -11.34
CA TYR A 28 -18.51 11.09 -11.11
C TYR A 28 -18.44 11.83 -9.77
N SER A 29 -19.52 12.52 -9.36
CA SER A 29 -19.53 13.29 -8.11
C SER A 29 -19.41 12.39 -6.88
N ILE A 30 -20.04 11.22 -6.89
CA ILE A 30 -19.95 10.21 -5.82
C ILE A 30 -18.51 9.73 -5.69
N LEU A 31 -17.89 9.39 -6.82
CA LEU A 31 -16.50 8.95 -6.82
C LEU A 31 -15.55 10.06 -6.39
N ALA A 32 -15.73 11.28 -6.90
CA ALA A 32 -14.89 12.43 -6.56
C ALA A 32 -14.91 12.74 -5.05
N ILE A 33 -16.08 12.67 -4.40
CA ILE A 33 -16.22 12.86 -2.95
C ILE A 33 -15.60 11.67 -2.18
N SER A 34 -15.63 10.46 -2.75
CA SER A 34 -15.12 9.26 -2.10
C SER A 34 -13.59 9.09 -2.20
N ILE A 35 -12.96 9.61 -3.25
CA ILE A 35 -11.52 9.47 -3.50
C ILE A 35 -10.64 9.84 -2.30
N PRO A 36 -10.83 11.00 -1.62
CA PRO A 36 -10.02 11.35 -0.45
C PRO A 36 -10.11 10.31 0.68
N HIS A 37 -11.27 9.69 0.85
CA HIS A 37 -11.49 8.64 1.86
C HIS A 37 -10.82 7.33 1.44
N ILE A 38 -10.90 6.95 0.17
CA ILE A 38 -10.18 5.80 -0.39
C ILE A 38 -8.66 5.98 -0.23
N GLU A 39 -8.13 7.17 -0.52
CA GLU A 39 -6.71 7.48 -0.35
C GLU A 39 -6.28 7.45 1.12
N TRP A 40 -7.13 7.90 2.05
CA TRP A 40 -6.88 7.77 3.48
C TRP A 40 -6.82 6.31 3.93
N LEU A 41 -7.77 5.47 3.47
CA LEU A 41 -7.76 4.03 3.73
C LEU A 41 -6.52 3.36 3.13
N PHE A 42 -6.19 3.69 1.88
CA PHE A 42 -4.97 3.22 1.22
C PHE A 42 -3.75 3.57 2.06
N ARG A 43 -3.54 4.83 2.45
CA ARG A 43 -2.36 5.25 3.24
C ARG A 43 -2.25 4.51 4.57
N THR A 44 -3.39 4.19 5.18
CA THR A 44 -3.46 3.49 6.47
C THR A 44 -3.13 2.01 6.35
N LEU A 45 -3.41 1.39 5.20
CA LEU A 45 -3.32 -0.06 4.98
C LEU A 45 -2.19 -0.48 4.03
N ALA A 46 -1.68 0.40 3.17
CA ALA A 46 -0.81 0.05 2.04
C ALA A 46 0.50 -0.63 2.41
N ALA A 47 1.14 -0.17 3.49
CA ALA A 47 2.37 -0.77 4.02
C ALA A 47 2.08 -1.80 5.14
N GLN A 48 0.84 -2.26 5.26
CA GLN A 48 0.39 -3.12 6.35
C GLN A 48 0.00 -4.50 5.83
N GLN A 49 0.12 -5.50 6.68
CA GLN A 49 -0.25 -6.89 6.37
C GLN A 49 -1.71 -7.09 5.91
N ASP A 50 -2.62 -6.18 6.28
CA ASP A 50 -4.04 -6.26 5.97
C ASP A 50 -4.36 -5.58 4.60
N TYR A 51 -3.36 -5.10 3.85
CA TYR A 51 -3.53 -4.55 2.50
C TYR A 51 -4.28 -5.48 1.52
N PRO A 52 -4.13 -6.82 1.55
CA PRO A 52 -4.91 -7.68 0.66
C PRO A 52 -6.43 -7.60 0.89
N LEU A 53 -6.89 -7.28 2.11
CA LEU A 53 -8.31 -6.99 2.38
C LEU A 53 -8.75 -5.67 1.75
N PHE A 54 -7.88 -4.66 1.76
CA PHE A 54 -8.14 -3.41 1.04
C PHE A 54 -8.31 -3.66 -0.46
N LEU A 55 -7.48 -4.50 -1.07
CA LEU A 55 -7.64 -4.85 -2.49
C LEU A 55 -8.98 -5.54 -2.79
N ARG A 56 -9.47 -6.40 -1.88
CA ARG A 56 -10.81 -7.00 -1.99
C ARG A 56 -11.92 -5.95 -1.94
N MET A 57 -11.81 -4.99 -1.02
CA MET A 57 -12.72 -3.85 -0.96
C MET A 57 -12.70 -3.04 -2.25
N MET A 58 -11.53 -2.75 -2.83
CA MET A 58 -11.43 -2.05 -4.11
C MET A 58 -12.08 -2.83 -5.25
N ASN A 59 -11.92 -4.16 -5.28
CA ASN A 59 -12.60 -4.99 -6.25
C ASN A 59 -14.13 -4.96 -6.05
N HIS A 60 -14.63 -5.01 -4.82
CA HIS A 60 -16.07 -4.85 -4.53
C HIS A 60 -16.60 -3.48 -4.98
N PHE A 61 -15.85 -2.40 -4.73
CA PHE A 61 -16.25 -1.04 -5.09
C PHE A 61 -16.37 -0.84 -6.60
N PHE A 62 -15.40 -1.36 -7.36
CA PHE A 62 -15.24 -0.93 -8.75
C PHE A 62 -15.57 -1.99 -9.78
N LYS A 63 -15.67 -3.28 -9.44
CA LYS A 63 -15.77 -4.35 -10.44
C LYS A 63 -16.97 -4.20 -11.37
N ASP A 64 -18.17 -4.06 -10.82
CA ASP A 64 -19.40 -4.03 -11.64
C ASP A 64 -19.46 -2.77 -12.51
N ASN A 65 -18.93 -1.66 -12.01
CA ASN A 65 -18.84 -0.41 -12.75
C ASN A 65 -17.74 -0.45 -13.82
N TYR A 66 -16.62 -1.10 -13.53
CA TYR A 66 -15.55 -1.37 -14.49
C TYR A 66 -16.07 -2.18 -15.68
N ASP A 67 -16.86 -3.22 -15.42
CA ASP A 67 -17.44 -4.06 -16.48
C ASP A 67 -18.44 -3.28 -17.38
N LYS A 68 -18.92 -2.10 -16.95
CA LYS A 68 -19.89 -1.25 -17.67
C LYS A 68 -19.30 0.01 -18.31
N VAL A 69 -18.24 0.60 -17.76
CA VAL A 69 -17.78 1.95 -18.14
C VAL A 69 -17.15 2.01 -19.54
N GLY A 70 -16.48 0.94 -19.96
CA GLY A 70 -15.77 0.88 -21.24
C GLY A 70 -14.55 1.79 -21.36
N TRP A 71 -13.82 1.67 -22.47
CA TRP A 71 -12.55 2.39 -22.74
C TRP A 71 -12.64 3.40 -23.90
N THR A 72 -13.78 3.46 -24.59
CA THR A 72 -14.01 4.29 -25.80
C THR A 72 -14.93 5.45 -25.48
N GLN A 73 -14.66 6.66 -26.00
CA GLN A 73 -15.45 7.86 -25.70
C GLN A 73 -16.95 7.63 -25.87
N SER A 74 -17.73 8.00 -24.85
CA SER A 74 -19.18 7.77 -24.85
C SER A 74 -19.96 8.92 -25.50
N GLY A 75 -19.34 10.09 -25.64
CA GLY A 75 -20.00 11.32 -26.08
C GLY A 75 -20.87 11.97 -25.00
N ASN A 76 -20.91 11.39 -23.79
CA ASN A 76 -21.57 11.93 -22.62
C ASN A 76 -20.51 12.37 -21.61
N TRP A 77 -20.50 13.67 -21.28
CA TRP A 77 -19.48 14.26 -20.41
C TRP A 77 -19.44 13.61 -19.02
N ASP A 78 -20.58 13.36 -18.38
CA ASP A 78 -20.62 12.75 -17.04
C ASP A 78 -20.01 11.34 -17.04
N LYS A 79 -20.30 10.54 -18.08
CA LYS A 79 -19.73 9.19 -18.24
C LYS A 79 -18.23 9.24 -18.52
N ASP A 80 -17.78 10.15 -19.37
CA ASP A 80 -16.36 10.29 -19.71
C ASP A 80 -15.56 10.79 -18.49
N ILE A 81 -16.11 11.69 -17.66
CA ILE A 81 -15.47 12.09 -16.39
C ILE A 81 -15.50 10.97 -15.35
N TYR A 82 -16.59 10.23 -15.23
CA TYR A 82 -16.63 9.06 -14.33
C TYR A 82 -15.56 8.04 -14.72
N ARG A 83 -15.41 7.77 -16.02
CA ARG A 83 -14.37 6.91 -16.58
C ARG A 83 -12.96 7.42 -16.27
N TYR A 84 -12.71 8.71 -16.49
CA TYR A 84 -11.44 9.36 -16.17
C TYR A 84 -11.04 9.15 -14.71
N LEU A 85 -11.99 9.24 -13.78
CA LEU A 85 -11.74 9.05 -12.36
C LEU A 85 -11.59 7.56 -11.99
N MET A 86 -12.42 6.69 -12.57
CA MET A 86 -12.51 5.29 -12.12
C MET A 86 -11.44 4.38 -12.71
N LEU A 87 -11.13 4.48 -14.01
CA LEU A 87 -10.19 3.56 -14.67
C LEU A 87 -8.79 3.56 -14.06
N PRO A 88 -8.18 4.71 -13.67
CA PRO A 88 -6.90 4.70 -12.97
C PRO A 88 -6.92 3.90 -11.67
N TYR A 89 -8.02 3.98 -10.90
CA TYR A 89 -8.20 3.19 -9.68
C TYR A 89 -8.37 1.71 -9.99
N ALA A 90 -9.18 1.37 -11.00
CA ALA A 90 -9.37 -0.01 -11.42
C ALA A 90 -8.04 -0.66 -11.85
N VAL A 91 -7.19 0.06 -12.60
CA VAL A 91 -5.86 -0.42 -13.01
C VAL A 91 -4.92 -0.52 -11.82
N ARG A 92 -4.80 0.54 -11.01
CA ARG A 92 -3.88 0.60 -9.86
C ARG A 92 -4.13 -0.54 -8.87
N PHE A 93 -5.40 -0.88 -8.62
CA PHE A 93 -5.79 -1.91 -7.66
C PHE A 93 -6.13 -3.27 -8.29
N ASN A 94 -5.79 -3.47 -9.57
CA ASN A 94 -6.01 -4.71 -10.31
C ASN A 94 -7.45 -5.23 -10.24
N VAL A 95 -8.42 -4.35 -10.46
CA VAL A 95 -9.84 -4.68 -10.46
C VAL A 95 -10.19 -5.41 -11.76
N GLY A 96 -10.76 -6.62 -11.62
CA GLY A 96 -11.15 -7.45 -12.77
C GLY A 96 -10.01 -7.68 -13.76
N LYS A 97 -10.19 -7.20 -15.00
CA LYS A 97 -9.19 -7.30 -16.09
C LYS A 97 -8.62 -5.93 -16.50
N ALA A 98 -8.75 -4.91 -15.63
CA ALA A 98 -8.40 -3.53 -15.94
C ALA A 98 -6.96 -3.36 -16.44
N GLN A 99 -5.99 -3.96 -15.75
CA GLN A 99 -4.58 -3.90 -16.16
C GLN A 99 -4.34 -4.51 -17.54
N LYS A 100 -4.93 -5.68 -17.81
CA LYS A 100 -4.78 -6.38 -19.10
C LYS A 100 -5.45 -5.61 -20.24
N ASP A 101 -6.64 -5.04 -20.01
CA ASP A 101 -7.37 -4.30 -21.03
C ASP A 101 -6.71 -2.94 -21.32
N GLY A 102 -6.24 -2.22 -20.30
CA GLY A 102 -5.45 -1.00 -20.49
C GLY A 102 -4.12 -1.28 -21.19
N TYR A 103 -3.50 -2.43 -20.94
CA TYR A 103 -2.26 -2.84 -21.62
C TYR A 103 -2.44 -3.09 -23.12
N LYS A 104 -3.60 -3.56 -23.57
CA LYS A 104 -3.88 -3.68 -25.02
C LYS A 104 -3.85 -2.30 -25.69
N LEU A 105 -4.49 -1.30 -25.06
CA LEU A 105 -4.49 0.08 -25.55
C LEU A 105 -3.09 0.71 -25.51
N TRP A 106 -2.24 0.30 -24.57
CA TRP A 106 -0.85 0.73 -24.55
C TRP A 106 -0.11 0.25 -25.80
N LYS A 107 -0.29 -1.02 -26.21
CA LYS A 107 0.31 -1.54 -27.44
C LYS A 107 -0.22 -0.83 -28.69
N GLU A 108 -1.50 -0.50 -28.73
CA GLU A 108 -2.09 0.31 -29.80
C GLU A 108 -1.49 1.72 -29.85
N LEU A 109 -1.34 2.38 -28.69
CA LEU A 109 -0.69 3.69 -28.62
C LEU A 109 0.75 3.65 -29.14
N LEU A 110 1.51 2.59 -28.83
CA LEU A 110 2.87 2.44 -29.36
C LEU A 110 2.91 2.29 -30.88
N ILE A 111 1.91 1.66 -31.48
CA ILE A 111 1.78 1.55 -32.94
C ILE A 111 1.45 2.92 -33.54
N ASP A 112 0.48 3.63 -32.97
CA ASP A 112 0.05 4.95 -33.43
C ASP A 112 1.18 5.99 -33.31
N CYS A 113 1.98 5.89 -32.26
CA CYS A 113 3.04 6.84 -31.91
C CYS A 113 4.46 6.32 -32.20
N LYS A 114 4.63 5.30 -33.06
CA LYS A 114 5.93 4.63 -33.28
C LYS A 114 7.09 5.59 -33.63
N ASP A 115 6.79 6.64 -34.41
CA ASP A 115 7.79 7.57 -34.95
C ASP A 115 7.87 8.89 -34.17
N THR A 116 7.11 9.03 -33.07
CA THR A 116 7.05 10.30 -32.36
C THR A 116 8.40 10.71 -31.75
N LYS A 117 8.63 12.02 -31.73
CA LYS A 117 9.78 12.68 -31.09
C LYS A 117 9.38 13.76 -30.08
N THR A 118 8.10 14.14 -30.05
CA THR A 118 7.58 15.23 -29.22
C THR A 118 6.61 14.75 -28.13
N GLY A 119 6.40 13.43 -28.03
CA GLY A 119 5.42 12.83 -27.13
C GLY A 119 4.17 12.33 -27.85
N VAL A 120 3.04 12.23 -27.17
CA VAL A 120 1.87 11.48 -27.70
C VAL A 120 0.76 12.37 -28.25
N GLY A 121 0.84 13.69 -28.04
CA GLY A 121 -0.25 14.64 -28.31
C GLY A 121 -0.79 14.59 -29.75
N ALA A 122 0.09 14.45 -30.74
CA ALA A 122 -0.26 14.49 -32.16
C ALA A 122 -0.60 13.12 -32.77
N CYS A 123 -0.19 12.02 -32.14
CA CYS A 123 -0.28 10.67 -32.72
C CYS A 123 -1.28 9.76 -32.00
N ALA A 124 -1.51 9.96 -30.70
CA ALA A 124 -2.35 9.04 -29.93
C ALA A 124 -3.82 9.17 -30.33
N LYS A 125 -4.40 8.06 -30.82
CA LYS A 125 -5.83 7.96 -31.13
C LYS A 125 -6.67 7.58 -29.91
N ILE A 126 -6.05 7.04 -28.86
CA ILE A 126 -6.75 6.74 -27.62
C ILE A 126 -7.23 8.04 -26.93
N PRO A 127 -8.45 8.08 -26.39
CA PRO A 127 -9.00 9.27 -25.72
C PRO A 127 -8.10 9.74 -24.57
N PRO A 128 -7.83 11.05 -24.42
CA PRO A 128 -6.97 11.58 -23.35
C PRO A 128 -7.39 11.15 -21.93
N ASP A 129 -8.68 10.98 -21.71
CA ASP A 129 -9.24 10.71 -20.39
C ASP A 129 -9.00 9.25 -19.91
N VAL A 130 -8.59 8.34 -20.79
CA VAL A 130 -8.18 6.97 -20.39
C VAL A 130 -6.66 6.79 -20.36
N ARG A 131 -5.88 7.75 -20.84
CA ARG A 131 -4.42 7.60 -21.02
C ARG A 131 -3.67 7.32 -19.72
N LEU A 132 -4.06 7.95 -18.61
CA LEU A 132 -3.45 7.64 -17.30
C LEU A 132 -3.58 6.16 -16.95
N ALA A 133 -4.77 5.57 -17.12
CA ALA A 133 -5.00 4.16 -16.85
C ALA A 133 -4.21 3.25 -17.80
N VAL A 134 -4.05 3.66 -19.06
CA VAL A 134 -3.22 2.97 -20.06
C VAL A 134 -1.74 3.00 -19.66
N TYR A 135 -1.20 4.15 -19.26
CA TYR A 135 0.18 4.26 -18.77
C TYR A 135 0.42 3.46 -17.49
N MET A 136 -0.51 3.51 -16.54
CA MET A 136 -0.44 2.68 -15.33
C MET A 136 -0.42 1.19 -15.68
N SER A 137 -1.17 0.77 -16.70
CA SER A 137 -1.17 -0.63 -17.17
C SER A 137 0.16 -1.02 -17.79
N ALA A 138 0.81 -0.13 -18.55
CA ALA A 138 2.15 -0.38 -19.08
C ALA A 138 3.18 -0.66 -17.95
N VAL A 139 3.07 0.05 -16.83
CA VAL A 139 3.98 -0.12 -15.69
C VAL A 139 3.67 -1.38 -14.89
N LEU A 140 2.39 -1.62 -14.59
CA LEU A 140 1.94 -2.69 -13.69
C LEU A 140 1.81 -4.06 -14.38
N PHE A 141 1.58 -4.09 -15.68
CA PHE A 141 1.36 -5.32 -16.46
C PHE A 141 2.41 -5.55 -17.54
N GLY A 142 3.04 -4.48 -18.05
CA GLY A 142 4.04 -4.57 -19.11
C GLY A 142 5.41 -5.06 -18.65
N ASP A 143 6.30 -5.19 -19.62
CA ASP A 143 7.69 -5.59 -19.40
C ASP A 143 8.63 -4.38 -19.22
N ASP A 144 9.93 -4.64 -19.22
CA ASP A 144 10.95 -3.61 -19.05
C ASP A 144 10.97 -2.60 -20.20
N ASP A 145 10.75 -3.07 -21.43
CA ASP A 145 10.75 -2.23 -22.63
C ASP A 145 9.55 -1.28 -22.61
N ASP A 146 8.39 -1.76 -22.15
CA ASP A 146 7.20 -0.92 -21.96
C ASP A 146 7.46 0.24 -20.98
N ARG A 147 8.10 -0.04 -19.84
CA ARG A 147 8.45 0.98 -18.84
C ARG A 147 9.49 1.96 -19.34
N GLN A 148 10.52 1.46 -20.02
CA GLN A 148 11.53 2.31 -20.66
C GLN A 148 10.87 3.22 -21.70
N LYS A 149 9.97 2.67 -22.52
CA LYS A 149 9.31 3.45 -23.57
C LYS A 149 8.40 4.54 -23.00
N LEU A 150 7.66 4.24 -21.93
CA LEU A 150 6.86 5.24 -21.23
C LEU A 150 7.74 6.35 -20.65
N ARG A 151 8.92 6.02 -20.11
CA ARG A 151 9.90 6.99 -19.60
C ARG A 151 10.41 7.91 -20.72
N GLU A 152 10.75 7.36 -21.87
CA GLU A 152 11.16 8.14 -23.05
C GLU A 152 10.06 9.10 -23.49
N LEU A 153 8.81 8.64 -23.58
CA LEU A 153 7.66 9.48 -23.95
C LEU A 153 7.42 10.58 -22.92
N ALA A 154 7.53 10.29 -21.62
CA ALA A 154 7.39 11.27 -20.55
C ALA A 154 8.42 12.40 -20.68
N GLN A 155 9.68 12.03 -20.98
CA GLN A 155 10.74 13.00 -21.19
C GLN A 155 10.49 13.85 -22.44
N GLN A 156 10.15 13.22 -23.57
CA GLN A 156 9.85 13.93 -24.82
C GLN A 156 8.69 14.91 -24.65
N GLN A 157 7.61 14.49 -24.00
CA GLN A 157 6.45 15.33 -23.75
C GLN A 157 6.81 16.52 -22.84
N ALA A 158 7.59 16.29 -21.77
CA ALA A 158 8.06 17.35 -20.88
C ALA A 158 9.11 18.28 -21.51
N GLU A 159 9.74 17.88 -22.61
CA GLU A 159 10.69 18.70 -23.37
C GLU A 159 10.03 19.54 -24.45
N ASN A 160 9.03 19.00 -25.14
CA ASN A 160 8.48 19.60 -26.36
C ASN A 160 7.08 20.20 -26.17
N GLU A 161 6.32 19.76 -25.16
CA GLU A 161 4.90 20.10 -24.96
C GLU A 161 4.63 20.61 -23.54
N VAL A 162 5.49 21.54 -23.07
CA VAL A 162 5.51 22.01 -21.68
C VAL A 162 4.19 22.64 -21.22
N TYR A 163 3.43 23.24 -22.15
CA TYR A 163 2.13 23.89 -21.89
C TYR A 163 0.96 22.91 -21.75
N PHE A 164 1.17 21.62 -21.99
CA PHE A 164 0.18 20.55 -21.78
C PHE A 164 0.63 19.60 -20.66
N PRO A 165 0.69 20.09 -19.40
CA PRO A 165 1.31 19.36 -18.30
C PRO A 165 0.58 18.07 -17.92
N MET A 166 -0.70 17.95 -18.26
CA MET A 166 -1.52 16.79 -17.90
C MET A 166 -0.96 15.48 -18.47
N GLU A 167 -0.39 15.51 -19.67
CA GLU A 167 0.07 14.30 -20.36
C GLU A 167 1.35 13.74 -19.71
N TYR A 168 2.40 14.56 -19.54
CA TYR A 168 3.62 14.07 -18.88
C TYR A 168 3.39 13.81 -17.39
N ARG A 169 2.50 14.54 -16.72
CA ARG A 169 2.09 14.23 -15.33
C ARG A 169 1.50 12.84 -15.23
N ALA A 170 0.61 12.47 -16.14
CA ALA A 170 0.01 11.14 -16.16
C ALA A 170 1.07 10.04 -16.36
N MET A 171 2.05 10.27 -17.24
CA MET A 171 3.15 9.33 -17.46
C MET A 171 4.07 9.20 -16.22
N PHE A 172 4.46 10.32 -15.59
CA PHE A 172 5.25 10.29 -14.35
C PHE A 172 4.48 9.63 -13.18
N GLN A 173 3.17 9.89 -13.10
CA GLN A 173 2.31 9.26 -12.10
C GLN A 173 2.26 7.75 -12.28
N ALA A 174 2.13 7.27 -13.53
CA ALA A 174 2.17 5.84 -13.82
C ALA A 174 3.54 5.22 -13.49
N LEU A 175 4.64 5.85 -13.91
CA LEU A 175 6.00 5.36 -13.65
C LEU A 175 6.31 5.23 -12.15
N ALA A 176 5.74 6.12 -11.32
CA ALA A 176 5.89 6.07 -9.86
C ALA A 176 5.26 4.82 -9.20
N LEU A 177 4.40 4.08 -9.92
CA LEU A 177 3.80 2.83 -9.45
C LEU A 177 4.72 1.60 -9.63
N SER A 178 5.91 1.74 -10.23
CA SER A 178 6.82 0.59 -10.35
C SER A 178 7.34 0.13 -8.99
N ASN A 179 7.36 -1.19 -8.77
CA ASN A 179 7.92 -1.80 -7.57
C ASN A 179 9.41 -2.17 -7.72
N ARG A 180 10.04 -1.82 -8.85
CA ARG A 180 11.42 -2.21 -9.17
C ARG A 180 12.40 -1.12 -8.78
N THR A 181 13.41 -1.49 -8.01
CA THR A 181 14.48 -0.56 -7.58
C THR A 181 15.12 0.16 -8.77
N LYS A 182 15.43 -0.56 -9.87
CA LYS A 182 15.99 0.04 -11.09
C LYS A 182 15.13 1.19 -11.60
N ASP A 183 13.81 1.00 -11.67
CA ASP A 183 12.91 1.98 -12.25
C ASP A 183 12.87 3.26 -11.39
N ILE A 184 12.84 3.10 -10.06
CA ILE A 184 12.88 4.18 -9.08
C ILE A 184 14.22 4.92 -9.12
N ASP A 185 15.35 4.19 -9.13
CA ASP A 185 16.70 4.74 -9.17
C ASP A 185 16.89 5.67 -10.40
N GLU A 186 16.30 5.31 -11.53
CA GLU A 186 16.31 6.10 -12.77
C GLU A 186 15.25 7.22 -12.79
N LEU A 187 14.11 7.04 -12.12
CA LEU A 187 12.97 7.97 -12.20
C LEU A 187 13.17 9.22 -11.35
N ILE A 188 13.73 9.07 -10.15
CA ILE A 188 13.98 10.20 -9.23
C ILE A 188 14.83 11.30 -9.89
N PRO A 189 16.03 11.02 -10.45
CA PRO A 189 16.84 12.07 -11.08
C PRO A 189 16.16 12.65 -12.32
N LEU A 190 15.40 11.85 -13.08
CA LEU A 190 14.64 12.35 -14.22
C LEU A 190 13.55 13.34 -13.77
N ILE A 191 12.80 13.02 -12.73
CA ILE A 191 11.78 13.93 -12.17
C ILE A 191 12.43 15.23 -11.74
N ILE A 192 13.52 15.18 -10.96
CA ILE A 192 14.23 16.37 -10.47
C ILE A 192 14.67 17.25 -11.64
N LYS A 193 15.43 16.69 -12.59
CA LYS A 193 15.89 17.39 -13.80
C LYS A 193 14.73 17.99 -14.60
N THR A 194 13.60 17.29 -14.67
CA THR A 194 12.41 17.78 -15.39
C THR A 194 11.79 18.96 -14.66
N THR A 195 11.66 18.89 -13.34
CA THR A 195 11.10 19.95 -12.51
C THR A 195 12.02 21.15 -12.30
N GLU A 196 13.33 21.02 -12.50
CA GLU A 196 14.27 22.14 -12.46
C GLU A 196 14.07 23.12 -13.62
N LYS A 197 13.44 22.69 -14.73
CA LYS A 197 13.12 23.57 -15.85
C LYS A 197 12.09 24.62 -15.39
N PRO A 198 12.34 25.94 -15.52
CA PRO A 198 11.46 26.98 -14.99
C PRO A 198 10.00 26.85 -15.45
N GLU A 199 9.78 26.53 -16.73
CA GLU A 199 8.42 26.40 -17.27
C GLU A 199 7.67 25.19 -16.73
N VAL A 200 8.35 24.07 -16.52
CA VAL A 200 7.76 22.89 -15.88
C VAL A 200 7.51 23.18 -14.40
N PHE A 201 8.47 23.79 -13.71
CA PHE A 201 8.34 24.14 -12.30
C PHE A 201 7.13 25.02 -12.01
N LYS A 202 6.85 26.00 -12.88
CA LYS A 202 5.65 26.84 -12.76
C LYS A 202 4.35 26.03 -12.81
N GLN A 203 4.33 24.94 -13.60
CA GLN A 203 3.13 24.11 -13.81
C GLN A 203 2.92 23.08 -12.69
N VAL A 204 4.00 22.43 -12.23
CA VAL A 204 3.90 21.27 -11.35
C VAL A 204 4.70 21.37 -10.06
N GLY A 205 5.58 22.37 -9.92
CA GLY A 205 6.48 22.50 -8.78
C GLY A 205 7.28 21.22 -8.53
N SER A 206 7.45 20.86 -7.25
CA SER A 206 8.05 19.59 -6.83
C SER A 206 7.03 18.44 -6.71
N SER A 207 5.77 18.64 -7.15
CA SER A 207 4.66 17.71 -6.87
C SER A 207 4.78 16.34 -7.54
N LEU A 208 5.59 16.21 -8.61
CA LEU A 208 5.77 14.93 -9.29
C LEU A 208 6.34 13.84 -8.37
N LEU A 209 7.18 14.23 -7.40
CA LEU A 209 7.72 13.30 -6.40
C LEU A 209 6.63 12.73 -5.49
N MET A 210 5.51 13.44 -5.31
CA MET A 210 4.40 12.97 -4.48
C MET A 210 3.64 11.80 -5.12
N TYR A 211 3.80 11.54 -6.42
CA TYR A 211 3.17 10.38 -7.05
C TYR A 211 3.67 9.06 -6.49
N PHE A 212 4.90 8.99 -5.96
CA PHE A 212 5.38 7.79 -5.27
C PHE A 212 4.52 7.39 -4.08
N ALA A 213 3.82 8.34 -3.44
CA ALA A 213 2.90 8.03 -2.35
C ALA A 213 1.79 7.05 -2.75
N GLN A 214 1.50 6.92 -4.05
CA GLN A 214 0.47 6.02 -4.57
C GLN A 214 0.92 4.55 -4.64
N ASN A 215 2.22 4.29 -4.47
CA ASN A 215 2.79 2.95 -4.49
C ASN A 215 2.91 2.41 -3.04
N PRO A 216 2.35 1.21 -2.74
CA PRO A 216 2.40 0.64 -1.39
C PRO A 216 3.81 0.40 -0.85
N VAL A 217 4.78 0.11 -1.73
CA VAL A 217 6.18 -0.19 -1.34
C VAL A 217 7.14 0.98 -1.56
N ALA A 218 6.66 2.15 -2.00
CA ALA A 218 7.53 3.28 -2.31
C ALA A 218 8.36 3.77 -1.12
N GLY A 219 7.84 3.74 0.12
CA GLY A 219 8.61 4.20 1.27
C GLY A 219 9.95 3.45 1.42
N ASP A 220 9.94 2.16 1.16
CA ASP A 220 11.11 1.29 1.26
C ASP A 220 12.09 1.55 0.12
N LEU A 221 11.58 1.67 -1.10
CA LEU A 221 12.37 1.96 -2.29
C LEU A 221 13.03 3.34 -2.21
N LEU A 222 12.27 4.36 -1.78
CA LEU A 222 12.77 5.72 -1.61
C LEU A 222 13.76 5.82 -0.44
N GLY A 223 13.51 5.12 0.67
CA GLY A 223 14.46 5.07 1.79
C GLY A 223 15.79 4.43 1.38
N ALA A 224 15.75 3.32 0.64
CA ALA A 224 16.94 2.66 0.11
C ALA A 224 17.70 3.56 -0.87
N TYR A 225 16.99 4.24 -1.78
CA TYR A 225 17.59 5.17 -2.72
C TYR A 225 18.29 6.33 -2.00
N LEU A 226 17.63 6.93 -1.00
CA LEU A 226 18.18 8.07 -0.26
C LEU A 226 19.44 7.66 0.52
N LYS A 227 19.45 6.47 1.12
CA LYS A 227 20.63 5.93 1.81
C LYS A 227 21.83 5.76 0.87
N LYS A 228 21.58 5.29 -0.36
CA LYS A 228 22.61 5.11 -1.40
C LYS A 228 23.05 6.45 -2.00
N ASN A 229 22.14 7.40 -2.12
CA ASN A 229 22.33 8.66 -2.86
C ASN A 229 21.93 9.90 -2.03
N PRO A 230 22.53 10.13 -0.86
CA PRO A 230 22.08 11.18 0.07
C PRO A 230 22.21 12.61 -0.48
N GLN A 231 23.01 12.79 -1.54
CA GLN A 231 23.33 14.09 -2.13
C GLN A 231 22.62 14.35 -3.46
N THR A 232 21.73 13.46 -3.91
CA THR A 232 21.01 13.66 -5.19
C THR A 232 19.92 14.73 -5.06
N ILE A 233 19.30 14.86 -3.89
CA ILE A 233 18.16 15.76 -3.66
C ILE A 233 18.63 16.91 -2.78
N ARG A 234 19.42 17.82 -3.37
CA ARG A 234 20.12 18.88 -2.63
C ARG A 234 19.27 20.08 -2.28
N ASP A 235 18.26 20.36 -3.10
CA ASP A 235 17.39 21.50 -2.87
C ASP A 235 16.33 21.10 -1.81
N PRO A 236 16.27 21.83 -0.68
CA PRO A 236 15.36 21.57 0.44
C PRO A 236 13.89 21.43 0.02
N LYS A 237 13.46 22.15 -1.03
CA LYS A 237 12.10 22.08 -1.55
C LYS A 237 11.77 20.68 -2.10
N TYR A 238 12.69 20.08 -2.85
CA TYR A 238 12.50 18.71 -3.36
C TYR A 238 12.69 17.68 -2.27
N PHE A 239 13.66 17.92 -1.39
CA PHE A 239 13.93 17.01 -0.28
C PHE A 239 12.72 16.88 0.66
N SER A 240 12.04 17.98 0.97
CA SER A 240 10.80 17.97 1.76
C SER A 240 9.70 17.13 1.10
N VAL A 241 9.43 17.33 -0.18
CA VAL A 241 8.39 16.56 -0.89
C VAL A 241 8.78 15.09 -1.03
N TYR A 242 10.06 14.80 -1.30
CA TYR A 242 10.59 13.45 -1.37
C TYR A 242 10.38 12.69 -0.05
N VAL A 243 10.81 13.31 1.05
CA VAL A 243 10.69 12.72 2.39
C VAL A 243 9.22 12.52 2.76
N SER A 244 8.35 13.49 2.47
CA SER A 244 6.91 13.31 2.69
C SER A 244 6.29 12.21 1.81
N ALA A 245 6.73 12.04 0.55
CA ALA A 245 6.26 10.96 -0.31
C ALA A 245 6.71 9.58 0.19
N MET A 246 7.95 9.48 0.66
CA MET A 246 8.52 8.28 1.28
C MET A 246 7.75 7.86 2.53
N THR A 247 7.36 8.81 3.38
CA THR A 247 6.70 8.54 4.67
C THR A 247 5.18 8.54 4.60
N GLN A 248 4.54 9.12 3.57
CA GLN A 248 3.51 8.43 2.80
C GLN A 248 2.53 7.51 3.58
N ASN A 249 2.89 6.24 3.49
CA ASN A 249 2.15 5.07 3.92
C ASN A 249 2.73 4.47 5.22
N TRP A 250 3.63 5.19 5.88
CA TRP A 250 4.24 4.79 7.16
C TRP A 250 3.36 5.27 8.32
N TRP A 251 2.87 4.30 9.10
CA TRP A 251 1.89 4.51 10.16
C TRP A 251 2.18 3.70 11.42
N SER A 252 3.16 2.80 11.41
CA SER A 252 3.49 1.92 12.54
C SER A 252 4.66 2.44 13.38
N LYS A 253 4.87 1.83 14.56
CA LYS A 253 6.06 2.08 15.39
C LYS A 253 7.33 1.63 14.68
N ALA A 254 7.31 0.46 14.06
CA ALA A 254 8.40 -0.03 13.21
C ALA A 254 8.79 0.96 12.10
N ASP A 255 7.82 1.63 11.47
CA ASP A 255 8.12 2.64 10.44
C ASP A 255 8.84 3.87 11.02
N ILE A 256 8.48 4.28 12.24
CA ILE A 256 9.14 5.39 12.95
C ILE A 256 10.58 5.02 13.29
N GLU A 257 10.80 3.79 13.78
CA GLU A 257 12.15 3.28 14.05
C GLU A 257 12.98 3.23 12.77
N LYS A 258 12.41 2.73 11.68
CA LYS A 258 13.04 2.71 10.36
C LYS A 258 13.40 4.11 9.88
N PHE A 259 12.50 5.08 10.00
CA PHE A 259 12.78 6.47 9.63
C PHE A 259 13.89 7.07 10.50
N THR A 260 13.86 6.81 11.81
CA THR A 260 14.87 7.28 12.77
C THR A 260 16.24 6.73 12.42
N ALA A 261 16.33 5.41 12.20
CA ALA A 261 17.58 4.75 11.79
C ALA A 261 18.10 5.27 10.45
N LEU A 262 17.22 5.51 9.47
CA LEU A 262 17.60 6.12 8.20
C LEU A 262 18.19 7.52 8.45
N ARG A 263 17.46 8.40 9.12
CA ARG A 263 17.91 9.76 9.44
C ARG A 263 19.28 9.77 10.11
N ASP A 264 19.46 8.94 11.14
CA ASP A 264 20.69 8.90 11.94
C ASP A 264 21.89 8.34 11.15
N SER A 265 21.62 7.55 10.10
CA SER A 265 22.66 7.05 9.20
C SER A 265 23.12 8.06 8.13
N LEU A 266 22.35 9.13 7.91
CA LEU A 266 22.59 10.09 6.84
C LEU A 266 23.40 11.29 7.35
N ARG A 267 24.42 11.68 6.60
CA ARG A 267 25.15 12.95 6.81
C ARG A 267 24.46 14.06 6.01
N LEU A 268 23.54 14.77 6.66
CA LEU A 268 22.74 15.84 6.08
C LEU A 268 23.17 17.21 6.63
N ASN A 269 22.93 18.28 5.86
CA ASN A 269 23.07 19.65 6.38
C ASN A 269 21.91 20.03 7.31
N ASP A 270 22.04 21.13 8.05
CA ASP A 270 21.08 21.55 9.07
C ASP A 270 19.64 21.70 8.53
N GLU A 271 19.48 22.18 7.31
CA GLU A 271 18.16 22.37 6.71
C GLU A 271 17.49 21.03 6.38
N HIS A 272 18.25 20.08 5.81
CA HIS A 272 17.76 18.74 5.54
C HIS A 272 17.48 17.97 6.84
N GLN A 273 18.30 18.18 7.88
CA GLN A 273 18.05 17.62 9.21
C GLN A 273 16.72 18.13 9.79
N ARG A 274 16.45 19.44 9.72
CA ARG A 274 15.16 20.03 10.15
C ARG A 274 13.96 19.42 9.41
N ILE A 275 14.08 19.23 8.09
CA ILE A 275 13.03 18.58 7.30
C ILE A 275 12.76 17.15 7.80
N MET A 276 13.81 16.37 8.06
CA MET A 276 13.66 15.01 8.60
C MET A 276 13.03 15.02 10.00
N GLU A 277 13.42 15.97 10.87
CA GLU A 277 12.83 16.11 12.20
C GLU A 277 11.34 16.47 12.15
N ASP A 278 10.95 17.37 11.27
CA ASP A 278 9.55 17.75 11.10
C ASP A 278 8.72 16.60 10.55
N GLU A 279 9.27 15.81 9.62
CA GLU A 279 8.59 14.60 9.14
C GLU A 279 8.48 13.53 10.23
N LEU A 280 9.51 13.36 11.08
CA LEU A 280 9.44 12.46 12.23
C LEU A 280 8.32 12.87 13.21
N LYS A 281 8.15 14.18 13.46
CA LYS A 281 7.03 14.68 14.28
C LYS A 281 5.68 14.32 13.65
N LYS A 282 5.53 14.47 12.33
CA LYS A 282 4.31 14.06 11.60
C LYS A 282 4.06 12.55 11.68
N LEU A 283 5.11 11.72 11.57
CA LEU A 283 4.97 10.28 11.72
C LEU A 283 4.49 9.91 13.12
N LYS A 284 5.10 10.50 14.16
CA LYS A 284 4.70 10.27 15.56
C LYS A 284 3.25 10.69 15.83
N SER A 285 2.77 11.78 15.21
CA SER A 285 1.38 12.22 15.38
C SER A 285 0.34 11.32 14.71
N ARG A 286 0.76 10.41 13.82
CA ARG A 286 -0.13 9.40 13.21
C ARG A 286 -0.40 8.21 14.12
N LEU A 287 0.47 7.89 15.09
CA LEU A 287 0.31 6.72 15.96
C LEU A 287 -1.03 6.72 16.72
N PRO A 288 -1.46 7.81 17.39
CA PRO A 288 -2.75 7.81 18.08
C PRO A 288 -3.93 7.64 17.12
N LEU A 289 -3.81 8.14 15.89
CA LEU A 289 -4.84 7.98 14.86
C LEU A 289 -4.92 6.52 14.39
N ARG A 290 -3.77 5.86 14.21
CA ARG A 290 -3.70 4.44 13.92
C ARG A 290 -4.36 3.62 15.03
N GLU A 291 -3.95 3.83 16.28
CA GLU A 291 -4.49 3.11 17.44
C GLU A 291 -6.02 3.24 17.53
N LYS A 292 -6.54 4.42 17.19
CA LYS A 292 -7.99 4.68 17.17
C LYS A 292 -8.71 4.03 15.99
N TYR A 293 -8.22 4.21 14.76
CA TYR A 293 -9.00 3.91 13.54
C TYR A 293 -8.62 2.61 12.84
N TYR A 294 -7.33 2.19 12.89
CA TYR A 294 -6.87 0.97 12.22
C TYR A 294 -7.66 -0.27 12.66
N PRO A 295 -7.91 -0.51 13.96
CA PRO A 295 -8.69 -1.67 14.39
C PRO A 295 -10.13 -1.69 13.84
N GLN A 296 -10.77 -0.52 13.74
CA GLN A 296 -12.14 -0.39 13.22
C GLN A 296 -12.19 -0.71 11.73
N ILE A 297 -11.28 -0.11 10.95
CA ILE A 297 -11.17 -0.36 9.51
C ILE A 297 -10.95 -1.85 9.26
N VAL A 298 -9.96 -2.44 9.95
CA VAL A 298 -9.63 -3.86 9.77
C VAL A 298 -10.81 -4.74 10.18
N ARG A 299 -11.48 -4.47 11.31
CA ARG A 299 -12.69 -5.20 11.72
C ARG A 299 -13.79 -5.13 10.67
N PHE A 300 -14.07 -3.94 10.12
CA PHE A 300 -15.03 -3.77 9.03
C PHE A 300 -14.67 -4.65 7.83
N LEU A 301 -13.41 -4.58 7.37
CA LEU A 301 -12.93 -5.37 6.25
C LEU A 301 -13.04 -6.89 6.51
N TYR A 302 -12.73 -7.34 7.73
CA TYR A 302 -12.92 -8.74 8.11
C TYR A 302 -14.38 -9.15 8.07
N ASN A 303 -15.28 -8.33 8.62
CA ASN A 303 -16.69 -8.66 8.65
C ASN A 303 -17.32 -8.73 7.25
N GLN A 304 -16.88 -7.87 6.33
CA GLN A 304 -17.44 -7.79 4.97
C GLN A 304 -16.82 -8.80 4.01
N TYR A 305 -15.50 -9.01 4.06
CA TYR A 305 -14.78 -9.71 3.00
C TYR A 305 -14.20 -11.06 3.43
N VAL A 306 -14.54 -11.52 4.64
CA VAL A 306 -14.06 -12.79 5.19
C VAL A 306 -15.22 -13.65 5.64
N THR A 307 -15.40 -14.78 4.97
CA THR A 307 -16.44 -15.77 5.22
C THR A 307 -16.39 -16.29 6.67
N ILE A 308 -17.55 -16.33 7.33
CA ILE A 308 -17.75 -16.91 8.66
C ILE A 308 -18.28 -18.33 8.45
N GLY A 309 -17.70 -19.34 9.10
CA GLY A 309 -18.38 -20.63 9.29
C GLY A 309 -17.67 -21.88 8.81
N GLU A 310 -16.48 -21.81 8.23
CA GLU A 310 -15.65 -23.00 8.02
C GLU A 310 -14.67 -23.18 9.18
N VAL A 311 -15.17 -23.72 10.30
CA VAL A 311 -14.35 -24.20 11.44
C VAL A 311 -14.97 -25.54 11.90
N PRO A 312 -14.18 -26.58 12.21
CA PRO A 312 -12.74 -26.55 12.43
C PRO A 312 -11.93 -26.86 11.18
N TRP A 313 -10.85 -26.12 11.05
CA TRP A 313 -9.70 -26.47 10.24
C TRP A 313 -9.23 -27.85 10.71
N SER A 314 -9.58 -28.90 9.97
CA SER A 314 -9.22 -30.28 10.29
C SER A 314 -7.75 -30.61 10.01
N VAL A 315 -7.01 -29.64 9.47
CA VAL A 315 -5.65 -29.81 8.98
C VAL A 315 -4.75 -28.86 9.76
N GLN A 316 -3.88 -29.45 10.58
CA GLN A 316 -2.67 -28.80 11.06
C GLN A 316 -1.97 -28.21 9.83
N ILE A 317 -1.50 -26.95 9.87
CA ILE A 317 -0.73 -26.41 8.74
C ILE A 317 0.62 -27.14 8.73
N GLU A 318 0.62 -28.33 8.15
CA GLU A 318 1.82 -29.05 7.76
C GLU A 318 2.38 -28.27 6.58
N THR A 319 3.50 -27.58 6.81
CA THR A 319 4.31 -27.13 5.69
C THR A 319 5.23 -28.28 5.33
N ASP A 320 5.46 -28.52 4.04
CA ASP A 320 6.40 -29.55 3.56
C ASP A 320 7.81 -29.41 4.17
N LYS A 321 8.11 -28.21 4.70
CA LYS A 321 9.40 -27.81 5.26
C LYS A 321 9.48 -27.94 6.79
N MET A 322 8.35 -27.90 7.51
CA MET A 322 8.37 -27.88 8.97
C MET A 322 7.11 -28.50 9.59
N LYS A 323 7.32 -29.39 10.57
CA LYS A 323 6.27 -29.94 11.43
C LYS A 323 6.43 -29.45 12.86
N LEU A 324 5.41 -28.77 13.38
CA LEU A 324 5.33 -28.29 14.76
C LEU A 324 4.42 -29.19 15.60
N GLU A 325 4.88 -29.58 16.77
CA GLU A 325 4.08 -30.26 17.79
C GLU A 325 3.76 -29.28 18.91
N PRO A 326 2.48 -28.88 19.09
CA PRO A 326 2.10 -28.03 20.21
C PRO A 326 2.27 -28.78 21.53
N LEU A 327 2.90 -28.15 22.52
CA LEU A 327 3.11 -28.69 23.86
C LEU A 327 2.17 -28.05 24.89
N GLU A 328 2.06 -26.73 24.83
CA GLU A 328 1.26 -25.95 25.77
C GLU A 328 0.66 -24.73 25.06
N TYR A 329 -0.55 -24.39 25.46
CA TYR A 329 -1.26 -23.22 24.95
C TYR A 329 -2.00 -22.55 26.11
N ASN A 330 -1.59 -21.33 26.48
CA ASN A 330 -2.23 -20.53 27.51
C ASN A 330 -2.70 -19.21 26.91
N THR A 331 -3.98 -18.90 27.03
CA THR A 331 -4.56 -17.68 26.47
C THR A 331 -5.33 -16.90 27.52
N ILE A 332 -4.99 -15.63 27.66
CA ILE A 332 -5.65 -14.68 28.54
C ILE A 332 -6.45 -13.73 27.66
N ILE A 333 -7.74 -13.59 27.95
CA ILE A 333 -8.65 -12.70 27.21
C ILE A 333 -9.19 -11.66 28.18
N HIS A 334 -9.04 -10.39 27.81
CA HIS A 334 -9.59 -9.25 28.51
C HIS A 334 -10.74 -8.66 27.67
N PRO A 335 -11.99 -9.05 27.96
CA PRO A 335 -13.14 -8.54 27.25
C PRO A 335 -13.51 -7.14 27.75
N TYR A 336 -13.92 -6.29 26.81
CA TYR A 336 -14.37 -4.93 27.05
C TYR A 336 -15.89 -4.85 26.95
N PHE A 337 -16.57 -5.13 28.06
CA PHE A 337 -18.02 -5.02 28.15
C PHE A 337 -18.44 -3.62 28.60
N PRO A 338 -19.59 -3.10 28.11
CA PRO A 338 -20.22 -1.92 28.68
C PRO A 338 -20.44 -2.13 30.18
N SER A 339 -19.78 -1.33 31.01
CA SER A 339 -19.89 -1.38 32.47
C SER A 339 -19.77 0.02 33.05
N HIS A 340 -19.72 0.15 34.38
CA HIS A 340 -19.44 1.42 35.05
C HIS A 340 -18.03 1.95 34.75
N ILE A 341 -17.11 1.09 34.27
CA ILE A 341 -15.78 1.47 33.84
C ILE A 341 -15.86 2.08 32.44
N LYS A 342 -15.36 3.31 32.29
CA LYS A 342 -15.30 4.00 31.00
C LYS A 342 -14.06 3.56 30.24
N TYR A 343 -14.27 2.85 29.14
CA TYR A 343 -13.23 2.57 28.14
C TYR A 343 -13.35 3.56 26.97
N PRO A 344 -12.27 3.76 26.19
CA PRO A 344 -12.40 4.43 24.90
C PRO A 344 -13.47 3.73 24.06
N TRP A 345 -14.35 4.50 23.39
CA TRP A 345 -15.52 3.94 22.71
C TRP A 345 -15.18 2.87 21.66
N HIS A 346 -14.01 2.96 21.03
CA HIS A 346 -13.54 1.99 20.02
C HIS A 346 -13.13 0.65 20.63
N LYS A 347 -13.01 0.55 21.96
CA LYS A 347 -12.82 -0.71 22.69
C LYS A 347 -14.15 -1.33 23.14
N ASN A 348 -15.30 -0.67 23.01
CA ASN A 348 -16.56 -1.28 23.45
C ASN A 348 -16.89 -2.54 22.64
N MET A 349 -17.31 -3.60 23.35
CA MET A 349 -17.70 -4.87 22.74
C MET A 349 -16.56 -5.48 21.89
N THR A 350 -15.32 -5.28 22.34
CA THR A 350 -14.13 -5.96 21.81
C THR A 350 -13.46 -6.77 22.92
N PHE A 351 -12.35 -7.43 22.58
CA PHE A 351 -11.46 -8.06 23.54
C PHE A 351 -10.03 -7.78 23.10
N GLU A 352 -9.13 -7.68 24.05
CA GLU A 352 -7.70 -7.88 23.82
C GLU A 352 -7.29 -9.19 24.48
N GLY A 353 -6.17 -9.75 24.05
CA GLY A 353 -5.71 -11.00 24.63
C GLY A 353 -4.25 -11.23 24.35
N GLU A 354 -3.67 -12.07 25.19
CA GLU A 354 -2.31 -12.56 25.06
C GLU A 354 -2.38 -14.08 24.95
N SER A 355 -1.60 -14.64 24.04
CA SER A 355 -1.53 -16.08 23.84
C SER A 355 -0.08 -16.52 23.89
N ASN A 356 0.23 -17.35 24.89
CA ASN A 356 1.54 -17.97 25.09
C ASN A 356 1.48 -19.42 24.58
N MET A 357 2.26 -19.71 23.55
CA MET A 357 2.30 -21.02 22.92
C MET A 357 3.69 -21.63 23.07
N ARG A 358 3.75 -22.88 23.52
CA ARG A 358 4.98 -23.69 23.52
C ARG A 358 4.81 -24.81 22.51
N PHE A 359 5.79 -25.01 21.66
CA PHE A 359 5.79 -26.08 20.66
C PHE A 359 7.19 -26.66 20.48
N LYS A 360 7.25 -27.92 20.02
CA LYS A 360 8.46 -28.61 19.60
C LYS A 360 8.48 -28.67 18.07
N ILE A 361 9.64 -28.43 17.47
CA ILE A 361 9.82 -28.62 16.03
C ILE A 361 10.21 -30.09 15.82
N GLN A 362 9.32 -30.91 15.26
CA GLN A 362 9.55 -32.35 15.05
C GLN A 362 10.43 -32.64 13.84
N ARG A 363 10.25 -31.86 12.77
CA ARG A 363 11.00 -32.00 11.52
C ARG A 363 11.19 -30.62 10.91
N ALA A 364 12.40 -30.31 10.50
CA ALA A 364 12.70 -29.16 9.64
C ALA A 364 13.57 -29.65 8.47
N GLN A 365 13.24 -29.25 7.25
CA GLN A 365 14.11 -29.42 6.09
C GLN A 365 14.81 -28.08 5.81
N GLY A 366 16.08 -27.98 6.19
CA GLY A 366 16.82 -26.70 6.06
C GLY A 366 16.55 -25.74 7.22
N GLU A 367 17.03 -24.50 7.07
CA GLU A 367 16.82 -23.44 8.07
C GLU A 367 15.34 -23.10 8.22
N VAL A 368 14.87 -22.96 9.46
CA VAL A 368 13.51 -22.50 9.74
C VAL A 368 13.52 -20.97 9.75
N ASN A 369 12.94 -20.39 8.70
CA ASN A 369 12.75 -18.95 8.57
C ASN A 369 11.27 -18.53 8.58
N GLN A 370 10.35 -19.50 8.77
CA GLN A 370 8.92 -19.25 8.70
C GLN A 370 8.15 -20.16 9.66
N ILE A 371 7.22 -19.56 10.41
CA ILE A 371 6.22 -20.26 11.22
C ILE A 371 4.86 -19.79 10.75
N THR A 372 3.93 -20.71 10.47
CA THR A 372 2.57 -20.31 10.13
C THR A 372 1.67 -20.47 11.35
N VAL A 373 0.97 -19.41 11.72
CA VAL A 373 0.04 -19.40 12.86
C VAL A 373 -1.36 -19.05 12.35
N ASN A 374 -2.33 -19.86 12.76
CA ASN A 374 -3.72 -19.56 12.48
C ASN A 374 -4.20 -18.44 13.41
N ALA A 375 -4.29 -17.22 12.87
CA ALA A 375 -4.79 -16.07 13.60
C ALA A 375 -5.95 -15.42 12.81
N HIS A 376 -7.13 -16.05 12.91
CA HIS A 376 -8.34 -15.56 12.23
C HIS A 376 -8.91 -14.34 12.95
N ARG A 377 -9.17 -13.25 12.22
CA ARG A 377 -9.77 -12.00 12.75
C ARG A 377 -9.01 -11.36 13.93
N MET A 378 -7.71 -11.67 14.06
CA MET A 378 -6.84 -11.02 15.02
C MET A 378 -6.08 -9.87 14.36
N ILE A 379 -6.00 -8.75 15.07
CA ILE A 379 -5.11 -7.64 14.71
C ILE A 379 -3.81 -7.86 15.48
N ILE A 380 -2.87 -8.52 14.82
CA ILE A 380 -1.53 -8.81 15.33
C ILE A 380 -0.53 -8.11 14.41
N THR A 381 0.53 -7.51 14.93
CA THR A 381 1.63 -6.97 14.14
C THR A 381 2.91 -7.75 14.46
N ALA A 382 3.96 -7.58 13.66
CA ALA A 382 5.24 -8.24 13.96
C ALA A 382 5.79 -7.85 15.34
N ASP A 383 5.52 -6.62 15.80
CA ASP A 383 5.94 -6.10 17.10
C ASP A 383 5.15 -6.74 18.27
N ASP A 384 3.98 -7.32 18.01
CA ASP A 384 3.14 -7.99 19.01
C ASP A 384 3.58 -9.44 19.26
N ILE A 385 4.58 -9.94 18.53
CA ILE A 385 4.99 -11.35 18.56
C ILE A 385 6.42 -11.44 19.06
N VAL A 386 6.60 -12.23 20.12
CA VAL A 386 7.91 -12.52 20.71
C VAL A 386 8.13 -14.03 20.69
N ILE A 387 9.31 -14.46 20.26
CA ILE A 387 9.65 -15.87 20.14
C ILE A 387 10.89 -16.14 20.96
N TYR A 388 10.79 -17.10 21.87
CA TYR A 388 11.92 -17.54 22.68
C TYR A 388 12.34 -18.95 22.29
N ASP A 389 13.65 -19.20 22.26
CA ASP A 389 14.15 -20.58 22.18
C ASP A 389 14.18 -21.25 23.56
N LYS A 390 14.56 -22.54 23.58
CA LYS A 390 14.68 -23.32 24.82
C LYS A 390 15.67 -22.76 25.84
N ASN A 391 16.61 -21.90 25.40
CA ASN A 391 17.62 -21.27 26.25
C ASN A 391 17.16 -19.88 26.74
N GLY A 392 15.95 -19.43 26.34
CA GLY A 392 15.42 -18.12 26.67
C GLY A 392 15.94 -16.99 25.77
N ASN A 393 16.61 -17.29 24.66
CA ASN A 393 17.03 -16.25 23.72
C ASN A 393 15.82 -15.77 22.92
N ASN A 394 15.68 -14.46 22.78
CA ASN A 394 14.62 -13.84 21.99
C ASN A 394 15.00 -13.79 20.50
N HIS A 395 14.07 -14.18 19.64
CA HIS A 395 14.19 -14.17 18.19
C HIS A 395 13.21 -13.15 17.60
N LYS A 396 13.73 -12.15 16.89
CA LYS A 396 12.92 -11.08 16.32
C LYS A 396 12.11 -11.59 15.13
N VAL A 397 10.81 -11.34 15.14
CA VAL A 397 9.94 -11.49 13.96
C VAL A 397 10.21 -10.33 13.01
N ILE A 398 10.58 -10.64 11.77
CA ILE A 398 10.97 -9.64 10.76
C ILE A 398 9.90 -9.39 9.72
N GLY A 399 8.88 -10.26 9.66
CA GLY A 399 7.77 -10.11 8.76
C GLY A 399 6.55 -10.85 9.27
N LEU A 400 5.38 -10.31 8.96
CA LEU A 400 4.10 -10.95 9.17
C LEU A 400 3.28 -10.71 7.90
N GLU A 401 2.87 -11.78 7.26
CA GLU A 401 2.04 -11.78 6.07
C GLU A 401 0.71 -12.43 6.40
N LYS A 402 -0.40 -11.78 6.05
CA LYS A 402 -1.72 -12.41 6.11
C LYS A 402 -2.07 -12.93 4.73
N VAL A 403 -2.20 -14.25 4.64
CA VAL A 403 -2.49 -14.94 3.40
C VAL A 403 -3.95 -15.36 3.38
N TYR A 404 -4.60 -15.11 2.25
CA TYR A 404 -5.93 -15.65 1.96
C TYR A 404 -5.81 -16.70 0.87
N ASP A 405 -6.11 -17.94 1.24
CA ASP A 405 -6.10 -19.08 0.33
C ASP A 405 -7.43 -19.81 0.46
N ASP A 406 -8.02 -20.29 -0.63
CA ASP A 406 -9.26 -21.11 -0.61
C ASP A 406 -10.39 -20.63 0.31
N GLY A 407 -10.70 -19.32 0.29
CA GLY A 407 -11.78 -18.78 1.12
C GLY A 407 -11.40 -18.53 2.60
N LYS A 408 -10.12 -18.70 2.95
CA LYS A 408 -9.62 -18.92 4.30
C LYS A 408 -8.42 -18.01 4.61
N TRP A 409 -8.51 -17.23 5.69
CA TRP A 409 -7.41 -16.37 6.17
C TRP A 409 -6.53 -17.07 7.20
N HIS A 410 -5.23 -17.04 6.97
CA HIS A 410 -4.20 -17.46 7.92
C HIS A 410 -3.04 -16.44 7.98
N SER A 411 -2.31 -16.42 9.09
CA SER A 411 -1.18 -15.51 9.29
C SER A 411 0.14 -16.29 9.17
N LYS A 412 0.93 -15.96 8.15
CA LYS A 412 2.29 -16.49 7.99
C LYS A 412 3.27 -15.55 8.69
N LEU A 413 3.96 -16.07 9.71
CA LEU A 413 5.02 -15.36 10.41
C LEU A 413 6.36 -15.67 9.74
N THR A 414 7.06 -14.62 9.31
CA THR A 414 8.43 -14.72 8.84
C THR A 414 9.36 -14.34 9.98
N ILE A 415 10.16 -15.28 10.42
CA ILE A 415 11.01 -15.13 11.60
C ILE A 415 12.45 -15.06 11.14
N PHE A 416 13.22 -14.19 11.77
CA PHE A 416 14.64 -14.11 11.49
C PHE A 416 15.32 -15.39 11.99
N HIS A 417 15.65 -16.26 11.04
CA HIS A 417 16.74 -17.23 11.13
C HIS A 417 16.81 -18.01 12.45
N ILE A 418 16.10 -19.14 12.55
CA ILE A 418 16.35 -20.15 13.59
C ILE A 418 17.35 -21.16 13.01
N PRO A 419 18.64 -21.15 13.43
CA PRO A 419 19.62 -22.05 12.86
C PRO A 419 19.29 -23.50 13.19
N LEU A 420 19.51 -24.41 12.23
CA LEU A 420 19.26 -25.86 12.38
C LEU A 420 19.98 -26.50 13.58
N SER A 421 21.12 -25.94 13.99
CA SER A 421 21.88 -26.40 15.16
C SER A 421 21.14 -26.24 16.51
N PHE A 422 19.98 -25.59 16.51
CA PHE A 422 19.13 -25.39 17.69
C PHE A 422 18.01 -26.42 17.80
N LEU A 423 17.80 -27.24 16.76
CA LEU A 423 16.93 -28.42 16.82
C LEU A 423 17.73 -29.52 17.52
N GLY A 424 17.53 -29.62 18.83
CA GLY A 424 18.03 -30.77 19.58
C GLY A 424 17.48 -32.04 18.93
N THR A 425 18.35 -32.77 18.26
CA THR A 425 18.25 -34.23 18.25
C THR A 425 18.33 -34.66 19.70
N GLU A 426 17.20 -34.93 20.34
CA GLU A 426 17.22 -35.76 21.54
C GLU A 426 17.65 -37.16 21.08
N ALA A 427 18.96 -37.42 21.14
CA ALA A 427 19.40 -38.72 21.62
C ALA A 427 19.16 -38.69 23.14
N SER A 428 18.11 -39.40 23.55
CA SER A 428 17.75 -39.85 24.92
C SER A 428 18.16 -38.99 26.11
#